data_AF-A0A2S0QW17-F1
#
_entry.id   AF-A0A2S0QW17-F1
#
_cell.length_a   1.000
_cell.length_b   1.000
_cell.length_c   1.000
_cell.angle_alpha   90.00
_cell.angle_beta   90.00
_cell.angle_gamma   90.00
#
_symmetry.space_group_name_H-M   'P 1'
#
loop_
_entity.id
_entity.type
_entity.pdbx_description
1 polymer ?
#
loop_
_entity_poly.entity_id
_entity_poly.type
_entity_poly.pdbx_seq_one_letter_code
_entity_poly.pdbx_strand_id
1 'polypeptide(L)'
;MHRDDAFWRSHEQQRRRQGLSIPQYCQATGLALSTFRHRINRLAAVEAGSAVGEAGGRFIALVQPASSGQVDAMQIEVVLPESMTLRLHGAAARQVLDRVLARLP
;
A
#
# COMPACT_ATOMS: atom_id res chain seq x y z
N MET A 1 27.97 -9.01 -5.41
CA MET A 1 26.68 -8.44 -4.92
C MET A 1 25.80 -7.94 -6.06
N HIS A 2 26.31 -7.20 -7.06
CA HIS A 2 25.51 -6.65 -8.19
C HIS A 2 24.83 -7.69 -9.12
N ARG A 3 25.45 -8.87 -9.31
CA ARG A 3 24.94 -9.91 -10.22
C ARG A 3 23.59 -10.48 -9.79
N ASP A 4 23.38 -10.61 -8.47
CA ASP A 4 22.15 -11.17 -7.92
C ASP A 4 20.99 -10.19 -8.07
N ASP A 5 21.26 -8.88 -7.98
CA ASP A 5 20.22 -7.85 -8.06
C ASP A 5 19.65 -7.76 -9.49
N ALA A 6 20.47 -7.94 -10.52
CA ALA A 6 20.03 -8.01 -11.91
C ALA A 6 19.09 -9.22 -12.17
N PHE A 7 19.40 -10.37 -11.57
CA PHE A 7 18.55 -11.57 -11.64
C PHE A 7 17.16 -11.30 -11.05
N TRP A 8 17.10 -10.75 -9.83
CA TRP A 8 15.83 -10.47 -9.17
C TRP A 8 15.02 -9.36 -9.87
N ARG A 9 15.67 -8.34 -10.45
CA ARG A 9 15.00 -7.32 -11.27
C ARG A 9 14.35 -7.92 -12.52
N SER A 10 15.06 -8.82 -13.21
CA SER A 10 14.54 -9.50 -14.40
C SER A 10 13.27 -10.30 -14.08
N HIS A 11 13.31 -11.07 -12.98
CA HIS A 11 12.15 -11.82 -12.50
C HIS A 11 10.97 -10.92 -12.10
N GLU A 12 11.21 -9.82 -11.41
CA GLU A 12 10.16 -8.87 -11.05
C GLU A 12 9.55 -8.19 -12.29
N GLN A 13 10.36 -7.85 -13.30
CA GLN A 13 9.86 -7.31 -14.56
C GLN A 13 9.02 -8.33 -15.32
N GLN A 14 9.45 -9.60 -15.36
CA GLN A 14 8.70 -10.68 -15.99
C GLN A 14 7.36 -10.92 -15.27
N ARG A 15 7.34 -10.92 -13.94
CA ARG A 15 6.10 -11.02 -13.14
C ARG A 15 5.12 -9.92 -13.51
N ARG A 16 5.58 -8.66 -13.56
CA ARG A 16 4.75 -7.50 -13.92
C ARG A 16 4.18 -7.61 -15.33
N ARG A 17 4.99 -8.05 -16.30
CA ARG A 17 4.54 -8.29 -17.68
C ARG A 17 3.45 -9.36 -17.77
N GLN A 18 3.53 -10.39 -16.92
CA GLN A 18 2.55 -11.47 -16.87
C GLN A 18 1.31 -11.14 -16.02
N GLY A 19 1.30 -10.00 -15.31
CA GLY A 19 0.18 -9.61 -14.44
C GLY A 19 -0.06 -10.56 -13.25
N LEU A 20 0.91 -11.41 -12.90
CA LEU A 20 0.75 -12.42 -11.86
C LEU A 20 1.00 -11.84 -10.46
N SER A 21 0.24 -12.32 -9.48
CA SER A 21 0.56 -12.08 -8.08
C SER A 21 1.88 -12.75 -7.70
N ILE A 22 2.58 -12.20 -6.70
CA ILE A 22 3.85 -12.76 -6.19
C ILE A 22 3.76 -14.26 -5.86
N PRO A 23 2.75 -14.76 -5.10
CA PRO A 23 2.66 -16.19 -4.80
C PRO A 23 2.44 -17.04 -6.05
N GLN A 24 1.58 -16.61 -6.99
CA GLN A 24 1.35 -17.33 -8.25
C GLN A 24 2.63 -17.41 -9.11
N TYR A 25 3.38 -16.31 -9.19
CA TYR A 25 4.63 -16.27 -9.93
C TYR A 25 5.70 -17.18 -9.31
N CYS A 26 5.83 -17.19 -7.99
CA CYS A 26 6.77 -18.06 -7.27
C CYS A 26 6.42 -19.54 -7.48
N GLN A 27 5.13 -19.88 -7.43
CA GLN A 27 4.66 -21.24 -7.71
C GLN A 27 4.97 -21.68 -9.15
N ALA A 28 4.77 -20.79 -10.14
CA ALA A 28 5.01 -21.10 -11.55
C ALA A 28 6.50 -21.21 -11.91
N THR A 29 7.38 -20.51 -11.19
CA THR A 29 8.83 -20.45 -11.49
C THR A 29 9.69 -21.30 -10.54
N GLY A 30 9.08 -21.94 -9.52
CA GLY A 30 9.80 -22.72 -8.52
C GLY A 30 10.65 -21.86 -7.56
N LEU A 31 10.37 -20.56 -7.47
CA LEU A 31 11.09 -19.67 -6.56
C LEU A 31 10.52 -19.75 -5.14
N ALA A 32 11.41 -19.71 -4.14
CA ALA A 32 11.00 -19.62 -2.74
C ALA A 32 10.35 -18.25 -2.46
N LEU A 33 9.11 -18.28 -1.96
CA LEU A 33 8.29 -17.09 -1.72
C LEU A 33 8.96 -16.09 -0.77
N SER A 34 9.55 -16.59 0.32
CA SER A 34 10.21 -15.77 1.34
C SER A 34 11.40 -15.02 0.76
N THR A 35 12.26 -15.72 0.02
CA THR A 35 13.44 -15.16 -0.65
C THR A 35 13.04 -14.12 -1.68
N PHE A 36 12.07 -14.44 -2.53
CA PHE A 36 11.62 -13.55 -3.59
C PHE A 36 11.04 -12.25 -2.99
N ARG A 37 10.14 -12.35 -2.00
CA ARG A 37 9.58 -11.17 -1.29
C ARG A 37 10.66 -10.31 -0.63
N HIS A 38 11.61 -10.93 0.06
CA HIS A 38 12.69 -10.19 0.70
C HIS A 38 13.54 -9.43 -0.32
N ARG A 39 13.88 -10.07 -1.44
CA ARG A 39 14.72 -9.48 -2.50
C ARG A 39 14.02 -8.34 -3.26
N ILE A 40 12.76 -8.51 -3.66
CA ILE A 40 12.02 -7.43 -4.35
C ILE A 40 11.79 -6.22 -3.45
N ASN A 41 11.50 -6.43 -2.16
CA ASN A 41 11.32 -5.33 -1.20
C ASN A 41 12.62 -4.58 -0.97
N ARG A 42 13.75 -5.30 -0.86
CA ARG A 42 15.07 -4.69 -0.76
C ARG A 42 15.43 -3.91 -2.02
N LEU A 43 15.14 -4.42 -3.22
CA LEU A 43 15.33 -3.69 -4.46
C LEU A 43 14.51 -2.40 -4.51
N ALA A 44 13.22 -2.46 -4.15
CA ALA A 44 12.37 -1.27 -4.08
C ALA A 44 12.88 -0.24 -3.07
N ALA A 45 13.41 -0.68 -1.92
CA ALA A 45 14.01 0.20 -0.93
C ALA A 45 15.32 0.85 -1.39
N VAL A 46 16.14 0.15 -2.17
CA VAL A 46 17.37 0.71 -2.77
C VAL A 46 17.02 1.74 -3.85
N GLU A 47 16.04 1.47 -4.70
CA GLU A 47 15.58 2.45 -5.71
C GLU A 47 14.99 3.71 -5.03
N ALA A 48 14.20 3.53 -3.96
CA ALA A 48 13.67 4.64 -3.18
C ALA A 48 14.75 5.43 -2.42
N GLY A 49 15.75 4.73 -1.86
CA GLY A 49 16.87 5.33 -1.15
C GLY A 49 17.89 6.00 -2.08
N SER A 50 18.04 5.54 -3.33
CA SER A 50 18.93 6.18 -4.30
C SER A 50 18.34 7.47 -4.89
N ALA A 51 17.03 7.68 -4.79
CA ALA A 51 16.36 8.94 -5.11
C ALA A 51 16.47 9.98 -3.99
N VAL A 52 16.92 9.58 -2.79
CA VAL A 52 17.11 10.45 -1.63
C VAL A 52 18.58 10.36 -1.24
N GLY A 53 19.40 11.23 -1.84
CA GLY A 53 20.83 11.28 -1.59
C GLY A 53 21.18 11.22 -0.10
N GLU A 54 22.15 10.36 0.21
CA GLU A 54 23.10 10.43 1.32
C GLU A 54 22.64 11.24 2.56
N ALA A 55 21.96 10.58 3.49
CA ALA A 55 21.86 11.09 4.85
C ALA A 55 21.89 9.92 5.84
N GLY A 56 22.98 9.85 6.61
CA GLY A 56 23.01 9.10 7.85
C GLY A 56 21.88 9.57 8.76
N GLY A 57 21.13 8.61 9.31
CA GLY A 57 19.97 8.86 10.16
C GLY A 57 18.73 8.17 9.60
N ARG A 58 18.33 7.07 10.23
CA ARG A 58 17.07 6.36 9.93
C ARG A 58 15.90 7.26 10.31
N PHE A 59 15.50 8.15 9.41
CA PHE A 59 14.23 8.83 9.49
C PHE A 59 13.35 8.33 8.35
N ILE A 60 12.22 7.71 8.73
CA ILE A 60 11.18 7.35 7.79
C ILE A 60 10.41 8.63 7.51
N ALA A 61 10.67 9.26 6.37
CA ALA A 61 9.80 10.31 5.87
C ALA A 61 8.46 9.67 5.49
N LEU A 62 7.47 9.80 6.39
CA LEU A 62 6.08 9.56 6.03
C LEU A 62 5.71 10.65 5.04
N VAL A 63 5.42 10.27 3.80
CA VAL A 63 4.80 11.16 2.83
C VAL A 63 3.45 11.55 3.41
N GLN A 64 3.37 12.71 4.06
CA GLN A 64 2.09 13.37 4.22
C GLN A 64 1.61 13.65 2.80
N PRO A 65 0.46 13.11 2.37
CA PRO A 65 -0.13 13.58 1.13
C PRO A 65 -0.29 15.08 1.27
N ALA A 66 0.20 15.82 0.28
CA ALA A 66 0.08 17.27 0.25
C ALA A 66 -1.37 17.63 0.54
N SER A 67 -1.59 18.27 1.70
CA SER A 67 -2.85 18.88 2.07
C SER A 67 -3.08 20.11 1.19
N SER A 68 -3.28 19.89 -0.10
CA SER A 68 -3.76 20.87 -1.07
C SER A 68 -5.18 20.45 -1.42
N GLY A 69 -6.11 20.93 -0.61
CA GLY A 69 -7.52 20.60 -0.66
C GLY A 69 -7.94 20.06 0.69
N GLN A 70 -8.63 20.89 1.48
CA GLN A 70 -9.28 20.57 2.74
C GLN A 70 -9.96 19.19 2.67
N VAL A 71 -9.24 18.14 3.12
CA VAL A 71 -9.79 16.80 3.22
C VAL A 71 -10.70 16.86 4.42
N ASP A 72 -12.00 16.92 4.17
CA ASP A 72 -13.01 16.74 5.20
C ASP A 72 -12.70 15.42 5.92
N ALA A 73 -12.09 15.52 7.10
CA ALA A 73 -11.48 14.42 7.84
C ALA A 73 -12.54 13.49 8.46
N MET A 74 -13.81 13.67 8.09
CA MET A 74 -14.92 12.98 8.66
C MET A 74 -15.09 11.61 8.00
N GLN A 75 -14.89 10.57 8.81
CA GLN A 75 -15.08 9.18 8.44
C GLN A 75 -16.05 8.51 9.42
N ILE A 76 -16.99 7.75 8.88
CA ILE A 76 -17.89 6.90 9.66
C ILE A 76 -17.74 5.46 9.19
N GLU A 77 -17.56 4.55 10.14
CA GLU A 77 -17.56 3.12 9.91
C GLU A 77 -18.82 2.51 10.51
N VAL A 78 -19.57 1.76 9.70
CA VAL A 78 -20.77 1.05 10.14
C VAL A 78 -20.53 -0.45 9.97
N VAL A 79 -20.63 -1.16 11.08
CA VAL A 79 -20.60 -2.63 11.09
C VAL A 79 -22.01 -3.12 10.81
N LEU A 80 -22.20 -3.78 9.68
CA LEU A 80 -23.45 -4.42 9.30
C LEU A 80 -23.46 -5.89 9.76
N PRO A 81 -24.65 -6.51 9.88
CA PRO A 81 -24.75 -7.96 10.04
C PRO A 81 -24.01 -8.71 8.92
N GLU A 82 -23.61 -9.96 9.17
CA GLU A 82 -22.88 -10.81 8.20
C GLU A 82 -21.45 -10.35 7.86
N SER A 83 -20.78 -9.67 8.79
CA SER A 83 -19.36 -9.28 8.69
C SER A 83 -19.04 -8.29 7.57
N MET A 84 -20.03 -7.49 7.15
CA MET A 84 -19.82 -6.42 6.18
C MET A 84 -19.51 -5.10 6.89
N THR A 85 -18.45 -4.42 6.46
CA THR A 85 -18.07 -3.10 6.98
C THR A 85 -18.25 -2.05 5.88
N LEU A 86 -19.10 -1.06 6.15
CA LEU A 86 -19.33 0.06 5.25
C LEU A 86 -18.61 1.32 5.76
N ARG A 87 -17.76 1.90 4.92
CA ARG A 87 -16.97 3.09 5.26
C ARG A 87 -17.44 4.28 4.42
N LEU A 88 -17.92 5.32 5.09
CA LEU A 88 -18.35 6.59 4.48
C LEU A 88 -17.31 7.66 4.72
N HIS A 89 -17.12 8.53 3.73
CA HIS A 89 -16.11 9.59 3.75
C HIS A 89 -16.73 10.96 3.41
N GLY A 90 -16.19 12.01 4.03
CA GLY A 90 -16.49 13.41 3.72
C GLY A 90 -17.98 13.73 3.76
N ALA A 91 -18.49 14.36 2.70
CA ALA A 91 -19.88 14.84 2.62
C ALA A 91 -20.93 13.72 2.83
N ALA A 92 -20.66 12.50 2.37
CA ALA A 92 -21.57 11.37 2.57
C ALA A 92 -21.62 10.93 4.04
N ALA A 93 -20.48 10.94 4.74
CA ALA A 93 -20.42 10.67 6.17
C ALA A 93 -21.18 11.75 6.97
N ARG A 94 -20.97 13.02 6.62
CA ARG A 94 -21.65 14.16 7.26
C ARG A 94 -23.17 14.04 7.19
N GLN A 95 -23.71 13.78 6.00
CA GLN A 95 -25.16 13.64 5.81
C GLN A 95 -25.77 12.48 6.59
N VAL A 96 -25.05 11.36 6.70
CA VAL A 96 -25.51 10.21 7.50
C VAL A 96 -25.49 10.56 8.99
N LEU A 97 -24.45 11.23 9.49
CA LEU A 97 -24.41 11.66 10.89
C LEU A 97 -25.56 12.61 11.22
N ASP A 98 -25.79 13.64 10.40
CA ASP A 98 -26.84 14.62 10.65
C ASP A 98 -28.23 13.96 10.70
N ARG A 99 -28.48 12.96 9.84
CA ARG A 99 -29.71 12.17 9.85
C ARG A 99 -29.85 11.29 11.09
N VAL A 100 -28.75 10.74 11.62
CA VAL A 100 -28.77 9.95 12.86
C VAL A 100 -29.01 10.87 14.07
N LEU A 101 -28.28 11.98 14.16
CA LEU A 101 -28.44 12.96 15.24
C LEU A 101 -29.86 13.52 15.30
N ALA A 102 -30.49 13.80 14.16
CA ALA A 102 -31.87 14.27 14.09
C ALA A 102 -32.91 13.23 14.57
N ARG A 103 -32.52 11.96 14.77
CA ARG A 103 -33.38 10.86 15.24
C ARG A 103 -33.11 10.46 16.69
N LEU A 104 -32.12 11.06 17.34
CA LEU A 104 -31.87 10.87 18.76
C LEU A 104 -32.77 11.86 19.54
N PRO A 105 -33.49 11.41 20.59
CA PRO A 105 -34.34 12.27 21.41
C PRO A 105 -33.54 13.28 22.24
#